data_AF-A0A1Q8M0D1-F1
#
_entry.id   AF-A0A1Q8M0D1-F1
#
_cell.length_a   1.000
_cell.length_b   1.000
_cell.length_c   1.000
_cell.angle_alpha   90.00
_cell.angle_beta   90.00
_cell.angle_gamma   90.00
#
_symmetry.space_group_name_H-M   'P 1'
#
loop_
_entity.id
_entity.type
_entity.pdbx_description
1 polymer ?
#
loop_
_entity_poly.entity_id
_entity_poly.type
_entity_poly.pdbx_seq_one_letter_code
_entity_poly.pdbx_strand_id
1 'polypeptide(L)'
;MTPRPAESPLRQAVWSALGTVLDPELDEPITELDFVESWTVSPAGEVTVGLRLPTFFCAPNFSFLMVADAYDAVTAVPGVTRAEVTLADHHASDEINGGVAAHAGFVKSFEGSINGEAAAELDELRHTFLAKAALAGQDRVARPLVDAGRSPDELAGLTLGELAGTEADTEELTRMRTRRRTIGLPAGDDAPLLIHSDGTAVTVEQVPLHLRRARLQRVGIETNGEYCKGLLKIRYETGRTAATAGR
;
A
#
# COMPACT_ATOMS: atom_id res chain seq x y z
N MET A 1 -12.26 -37.06 2.14
CA MET A 1 -12.12 -35.59 2.24
C MET A 1 -11.01 -35.32 3.25
N THR A 2 -9.78 -35.18 2.77
CA THR A 2 -8.60 -35.00 3.64
C THR A 2 -8.72 -33.62 4.31
N PRO A 3 -8.68 -33.52 5.64
CA PRO A 3 -8.77 -32.23 6.31
C PRO A 3 -7.59 -31.35 5.87
N ARG A 4 -7.89 -30.11 5.48
CA ARG A 4 -6.90 -29.07 5.21
C ARG A 4 -6.07 -28.90 6.51
N PRO A 5 -4.73 -29.04 6.48
CA PRO A 5 -3.95 -28.89 7.69
C PRO A 5 -4.21 -27.51 8.30
N ALA A 6 -4.39 -27.46 9.62
CA ALA A 6 -4.56 -26.21 10.35
C ALA A 6 -3.39 -25.28 10.01
N GLU A 7 -3.72 -24.04 9.66
CA GLU A 7 -2.74 -23.07 9.17
C GLU A 7 -1.77 -22.71 10.31
N SER A 8 -0.47 -22.96 10.12
CA SER A 8 0.56 -22.68 11.12
C SER A 8 0.50 -21.23 11.59
N PRO A 9 0.69 -20.91 12.90
CA PRO A 9 0.73 -19.53 13.39
C PRO A 9 1.69 -18.62 12.60
N LEU A 10 2.84 -19.16 12.19
CA LEU A 10 3.81 -18.43 11.35
C LEU A 10 3.20 -18.07 9.98
N ARG A 11 2.45 -19.00 9.37
CA ARG A 11 1.82 -18.79 8.08
C ARG A 11 0.78 -17.67 8.13
N GLN A 12 0.01 -17.59 9.22
CA GLN A 12 -0.95 -16.50 9.45
C GLN A 12 -0.23 -15.17 9.68
N ALA A 13 0.88 -15.17 10.45
CA ALA A 13 1.68 -13.97 10.68
C ALA A 13 2.31 -13.42 9.39
N VAL A 14 2.83 -14.29 8.52
CA VAL A 14 3.36 -13.91 7.20
C VAL A 14 2.27 -13.30 6.31
N TRP A 15 1.09 -13.90 6.24
CA TRP A 15 -0.03 -13.33 5.47
C TRP A 15 -0.47 -11.98 6.03
N SER A 16 -0.55 -11.85 7.35
CA SER A 16 -0.86 -10.57 8.00
C SER A 16 0.19 -9.50 7.70
N ALA A 17 1.48 -9.87 7.63
CA ALA A 17 2.56 -8.95 7.30
C ALA A 17 2.46 -8.47 5.83
N LEU A 18 2.19 -9.38 4.88
CA LEU A 18 1.93 -9.02 3.49
C LEU A 18 0.72 -8.07 3.35
N GLY A 19 -0.31 -8.25 4.18
CA GLY A 19 -1.47 -7.35 4.24
C GLY A 19 -1.15 -5.91 4.72
N THR A 20 0.05 -5.66 5.23
CA THR A 20 0.52 -4.30 5.59
C THR A 20 1.25 -3.59 4.45
N VAL A 21 1.63 -4.33 3.40
CA VAL A 21 2.39 -3.80 2.27
C VAL A 21 1.42 -3.19 1.27
N LEU A 22 1.56 -1.89 1.01
CA LEU A 22 0.65 -1.14 0.15
C LEU A 22 1.28 -0.93 -1.23
N ASP A 23 0.44 -0.93 -2.26
CA ASP A 23 0.83 -0.27 -3.51
C ASP A 23 0.92 1.25 -3.26
N PRO A 24 2.05 1.91 -3.57
CA PRO A 24 2.23 3.34 -3.28
C PRO A 24 1.19 4.25 -3.95
N GLU A 25 0.73 3.91 -5.15
CA GLU A 25 -0.24 4.72 -5.89
C GLU A 25 -1.66 4.46 -5.43
N LEU A 26 -1.98 3.19 -5.17
CA LEU A 26 -3.34 2.73 -4.91
C LEU A 26 -3.72 2.76 -3.43
N ASP A 27 -2.75 2.91 -2.53
CA ASP A 27 -2.96 3.00 -1.08
C ASP A 27 -3.80 1.82 -0.52
N GLU A 28 -3.69 0.66 -1.17
CA GLU A 28 -4.38 -0.59 -0.89
C GLU A 28 -3.37 -1.73 -0.73
N PRO A 29 -3.60 -2.70 0.18
CA PRO A 29 -2.69 -3.81 0.36
C PRO A 29 -2.49 -4.65 -0.90
N ILE A 30 -1.25 -5.09 -1.16
CA ILE A 30 -0.93 -5.99 -2.28
C ILE A 30 -1.71 -7.32 -2.22
N THR A 31 -2.20 -7.71 -1.04
CA THR A 31 -3.06 -8.88 -0.85
C THR A 31 -4.49 -8.65 -1.33
N GLU A 32 -5.04 -7.45 -1.13
CA GLU A 32 -6.40 -7.06 -1.57
C GLU A 32 -6.43 -6.68 -3.06
N LEU A 33 -5.28 -6.29 -3.61
CA LEU A 33 -5.04 -6.05 -5.03
C LEU A 33 -4.80 -7.34 -5.84
N ASP A 34 -4.78 -8.51 -5.20
CA ASP A 34 -4.44 -9.81 -5.78
C ASP A 34 -3.04 -9.86 -6.42
N PHE A 35 -2.11 -8.99 -6.01
CA PHE A 35 -0.74 -8.94 -6.56
C PHE A 35 0.14 -10.08 -6.04
N VAL A 36 -0.21 -10.71 -4.91
CA VAL A 36 0.47 -11.89 -4.39
C VAL A 36 0.01 -13.13 -5.17
N GLU A 37 0.77 -13.53 -6.18
CA GLU A 37 0.47 -14.70 -7.02
C GLU A 37 0.68 -16.01 -6.24
N SER A 38 1.81 -16.11 -5.54
CA SER A 38 2.20 -17.32 -4.85
C SER A 38 2.96 -17.01 -3.58
N TRP A 39 2.83 -17.87 -2.58
CA TRP A 39 3.66 -17.80 -1.39
C TRP A 39 3.73 -19.15 -0.67
N THR A 40 4.85 -19.42 -0.02
CA THR A 40 5.05 -20.65 0.76
C THR A 40 5.78 -20.34 2.06
N VAL A 41 5.57 -21.17 3.08
CA VAL A 41 6.30 -21.14 4.34
C VAL A 41 6.77 -22.55 4.64
N SER A 42 8.08 -22.77 4.70
CA SER A 42 8.67 -24.07 5.00
C SER A 42 8.63 -24.35 6.52
N PRO A 43 8.74 -25.61 6.95
CA PRO A 43 8.86 -25.94 8.37
C PRO A 43 10.09 -25.32 9.06
N ALA A 44 11.11 -24.94 8.29
CA ALA A 44 12.32 -24.28 8.79
C ALA A 44 12.18 -22.75 8.91
N GLY A 45 11.01 -22.19 8.57
CA GLY A 45 10.77 -20.74 8.59
C GLY A 45 11.24 -20.01 7.32
N GLU A 46 11.53 -20.72 6.24
CA GLU A 46 11.86 -20.10 4.96
C GLU A 46 10.59 -19.69 4.23
N VAL A 47 10.52 -18.44 3.78
CA VAL A 47 9.36 -17.87 3.10
C VAL A 47 9.74 -17.49 1.68
N THR A 48 8.93 -17.93 0.72
CA THR A 48 9.01 -17.47 -0.68
C THR A 48 7.74 -16.73 -1.03
N VAL A 49 7.83 -15.57 -1.66
CA VAL A 49 6.68 -14.78 -2.15
C VAL A 49 6.92 -14.41 -3.61
N GLY A 50 5.94 -14.68 -4.46
CA GLY A 50 5.92 -14.27 -5.87
C GLY A 50 4.83 -13.24 -6.09
N LEU A 51 5.22 -12.06 -6.57
CA LEU A 51 4.34 -10.97 -6.96
C LEU A 51 4.15 -10.93 -8.48
N ARG A 52 2.96 -10.51 -8.91
CA ARG A 52 2.66 -10.17 -10.31
C ARG A 52 1.83 -8.91 -10.38
N LEU A 53 2.11 -8.12 -11.42
CA LEU A 53 1.48 -6.81 -11.59
C LEU A 53 0.56 -6.75 -12.80
N PRO A 54 -0.40 -5.80 -12.82
CA PRO A 54 -1.44 -5.71 -13.85
C PRO A 54 -0.91 -5.57 -15.28
N THR A 55 0.25 -4.94 -15.45
CA THR A 55 0.86 -4.73 -16.78
C THR A 55 2.36 -5.01 -16.78
N PHE A 56 2.91 -5.37 -17.94
CA PHE A 56 4.34 -5.68 -18.09
C PHE A 56 5.23 -4.44 -17.85
N PHE A 57 4.65 -3.26 -18.08
CA PHE A 57 5.27 -1.94 -17.95
C PHE A 57 4.74 -1.14 -16.76
N CYS A 58 4.29 -1.81 -15.69
CA CYS A 58 4.08 -1.12 -14.41
C CYS A 58 5.35 -0.34 -14.03
N ALA A 59 5.20 0.80 -13.37
CA ALA A 59 6.33 1.69 -13.17
C ALA A 59 7.40 1.01 -12.29
N PRO A 60 8.67 0.89 -12.74
CA PRO A 60 9.70 0.13 -12.02
C PRO A 60 9.94 0.62 -10.59
N ASN A 61 9.81 1.92 -10.35
CA ASN A 61 9.91 2.52 -9.03
C ASN A 61 8.79 2.04 -8.08
N PHE A 62 7.54 1.93 -8.53
CA PHE A 62 6.44 1.44 -7.69
C PHE A 62 6.59 -0.06 -7.43
N SER A 63 6.92 -0.81 -8.49
CA SER A 63 7.21 -2.24 -8.42
C SER A 63 8.34 -2.54 -7.43
N PHE A 64 9.42 -1.75 -7.46
CA PHE A 64 10.55 -1.90 -6.54
C PHE A 64 10.12 -1.66 -5.09
N LEU A 65 9.36 -0.59 -4.81
CA LEU A 65 8.85 -0.30 -3.47
C LEU A 65 8.02 -1.46 -2.92
N MET A 66 7.11 -2.03 -3.72
CA MET A 66 6.28 -3.15 -3.28
C MET A 66 7.10 -4.41 -2.98
N VAL A 67 8.09 -4.74 -3.82
CA VAL A 67 8.96 -5.92 -3.60
C VAL A 67 9.84 -5.72 -2.37
N ALA A 68 10.43 -4.53 -2.20
CA ALA A 68 11.24 -4.19 -1.04
C ALA A 68 10.42 -4.20 0.25
N ASP A 69 9.26 -3.54 0.26
CA ASP A 69 8.39 -3.46 1.43
C ASP A 69 7.85 -4.86 1.82
N ALA A 70 7.54 -5.71 0.83
CA ALA A 70 7.17 -7.10 1.10
C ALA A 70 8.33 -7.91 1.67
N TYR A 71 9.55 -7.71 1.19
CA TYR A 71 10.73 -8.35 1.75
C TYR A 71 10.94 -7.95 3.22
N ASP A 72 10.88 -6.65 3.52
CA ASP A 72 11.06 -6.11 4.86
C ASP A 72 9.96 -6.60 5.81
N ALA A 73 8.69 -6.52 5.37
CA ALA A 73 7.54 -6.95 6.17
C ALA A 73 7.61 -8.44 6.53
N VAL A 74 7.94 -9.30 5.57
CA VAL A 74 8.06 -10.75 5.80
C VAL A 74 9.27 -11.07 6.67
N THR A 75 10.42 -10.44 6.43
CA THR A 75 11.65 -10.68 7.20
C THR A 75 11.49 -10.27 8.67
N ALA A 76 10.67 -9.26 8.96
CA ALA A 76 10.39 -8.81 10.31
C ALA A 76 9.51 -9.77 11.14
N VAL A 77 8.87 -10.78 10.51
CA VAL A 77 7.97 -11.70 11.20
C VAL A 77 8.76 -12.66 12.10
N PRO A 78 8.46 -12.71 13.43
CA PRO A 78 9.11 -13.66 14.33
C PRO A 78 8.93 -15.12 13.88
N GLY A 79 10.05 -15.83 13.69
CA GLY A 79 10.07 -17.21 13.22
C GLY A 79 10.39 -17.37 11.74
N VAL A 80 10.46 -16.28 10.97
CA VAL A 80 11.05 -16.29 9.62
C VAL A 80 12.57 -16.37 9.75
N THR A 81 13.17 -17.33 9.07
CA THR A 81 14.63 -17.55 9.06
C THR A 81 15.28 -17.06 7.77
N ARG A 82 14.51 -17.05 6.67
CA ARG A 82 14.91 -16.52 5.37
C ARG A 82 13.66 -16.10 4.60
N ALA A 83 13.73 -14.96 3.91
CA ALA A 83 12.70 -14.50 3.00
C ALA A 83 13.28 -14.35 1.58
N GLU A 84 12.47 -14.70 0.59
CA GLU A 84 12.72 -14.43 -0.82
C GLU A 84 11.44 -13.86 -1.42
N VAL A 85 11.53 -12.65 -1.96
CA VAL A 85 10.41 -11.97 -2.63
C VAL A 85 10.83 -11.69 -4.06
N THR A 86 10.00 -12.08 -5.00
CA THR A 86 10.27 -11.94 -6.43
C THR A 86 9.09 -11.32 -7.15
N LEU A 87 9.38 -10.53 -8.17
CA LEU A 87 8.43 -10.04 -9.15
C LEU A 87 8.59 -10.84 -10.45
N ALA A 88 7.48 -11.36 -10.95
CA ALA A 88 7.42 -12.11 -12.20
C ALA A 88 6.72 -11.32 -13.32
N ASP A 89 7.09 -11.63 -14.56
CA ASP A 89 6.44 -11.12 -15.78
C ASP A 89 6.40 -9.57 -15.84
N HIS A 90 7.53 -8.95 -15.53
CA HIS A 90 7.75 -7.50 -15.58
C HIS A 90 9.05 -7.18 -16.31
N HIS A 91 9.06 -6.12 -17.13
CA HIS A 91 10.22 -5.77 -17.98
C HIS A 91 11.52 -5.53 -17.19
N ALA A 92 11.42 -5.06 -15.96
CA ALA A 92 12.55 -4.81 -15.05
C ALA A 92 12.63 -5.80 -13.88
N SER A 93 12.14 -7.05 -14.05
CA SER A 93 12.13 -8.04 -12.96
C SER A 93 13.54 -8.35 -12.45
N ASP A 94 14.52 -8.46 -13.35
CA ASP A 94 15.88 -8.86 -13.00
C ASP A 94 16.56 -7.79 -12.12
N GLU A 95 16.45 -6.52 -12.51
CA GLU A 95 16.95 -5.37 -11.74
C GLU A 95 16.27 -5.26 -10.37
N ILE A 96 14.94 -5.37 -10.34
CA ILE A 96 14.18 -5.25 -9.09
C ILE A 96 14.51 -6.40 -8.14
N ASN A 97 14.44 -7.65 -8.61
CA ASN A 97 14.67 -8.83 -7.78
C ASN A 97 16.11 -8.90 -7.29
N GLY A 98 17.08 -8.66 -8.19
CA GLY A 98 18.50 -8.63 -7.84
C GLY A 98 18.82 -7.49 -6.87
N GLY A 99 18.23 -6.32 -7.11
CA GLY A 99 18.37 -5.13 -6.30
C GLY A 99 17.90 -5.30 -4.86
N VAL A 100 16.67 -5.80 -4.69
CA VAL A 100 16.09 -6.06 -3.36
C VAL A 100 16.85 -7.17 -2.65
N ALA A 101 17.15 -8.29 -3.31
CA ALA A 101 17.92 -9.38 -2.69
C ALA A 101 19.31 -8.93 -2.21
N ALA A 102 19.96 -8.03 -2.95
CA ALA A 102 21.28 -7.47 -2.61
C ALA A 102 21.22 -6.26 -1.66
N HIS A 103 20.03 -5.77 -1.29
CA HIS A 103 19.84 -4.51 -0.55
C HIS A 103 20.59 -3.34 -1.20
N ALA A 104 20.52 -3.26 -2.53
CA ALA A 104 21.36 -2.35 -3.31
C ALA A 104 20.85 -0.90 -3.34
N GLY A 105 19.56 -0.68 -3.05
CA GLY A 105 18.87 0.60 -3.33
C GLY A 105 18.42 0.71 -4.78
N PHE A 106 17.50 1.61 -5.09
CA PHE A 106 16.89 1.69 -6.43
C PHE A 106 17.90 2.16 -7.48
N VAL A 107 18.72 3.17 -7.18
CA VAL A 107 19.68 3.73 -8.14
C VAL A 107 20.68 2.66 -8.59
N LYS A 108 21.29 1.98 -7.62
CA LYS A 108 22.29 0.94 -7.89
C LYS A 108 21.68 -0.27 -8.62
N SER A 109 20.42 -0.60 -8.36
CA SER A 109 19.74 -1.73 -9.00
C SER A 109 19.54 -1.53 -10.51
N PHE A 110 19.45 -0.28 -10.95
CA PHE A 110 19.24 0.08 -12.35
C PHE A 110 20.52 0.62 -13.03
N GLU A 111 21.68 0.55 -12.37
CA GLU A 111 22.95 0.99 -12.94
C GLU A 111 23.33 0.13 -14.16
N GLY A 112 23.46 0.76 -15.34
CA GLY A 112 23.74 0.07 -16.60
C GLY A 112 22.60 -0.80 -17.12
N SER A 113 21.38 -0.65 -16.58
CA SER A 113 20.21 -1.40 -17.03
C SER A 113 19.76 -0.97 -18.43
N ILE A 114 19.34 -1.96 -19.24
CA ILE A 114 18.67 -1.70 -20.53
C ILE A 114 17.28 -1.07 -20.37
N ASN A 115 16.72 -1.15 -19.16
CA ASN A 115 15.42 -0.55 -18.80
C ASN A 115 15.55 0.92 -18.38
N GLY A 116 16.76 1.49 -18.49
CA GLY A 116 17.08 2.87 -18.15
C GLY A 116 17.72 3.00 -16.77
N GLU A 117 18.49 4.07 -16.60
CA GLU A 117 19.19 4.36 -15.35
C GLU A 117 18.30 5.19 -14.40
N ALA A 118 18.32 4.84 -13.13
CA ALA A 118 17.62 5.59 -12.09
C ALA A 118 18.48 6.77 -11.61
N ALA A 119 17.91 7.97 -11.63
CA ALA A 119 18.62 9.21 -11.27
C ALA A 119 18.60 9.53 -9.76
N ALA A 120 17.66 8.97 -9.01
CA ALA A 120 17.46 9.25 -7.59
C ALA A 120 16.81 8.05 -6.87
N GLU A 121 17.02 7.99 -5.55
CA GLU A 121 16.33 7.05 -4.66
C GLU A 121 14.86 7.45 -4.46
N LEU A 122 14.09 6.54 -3.85
CA LEU A 122 12.63 6.60 -3.87
C LEU A 122 11.99 7.33 -2.69
N ASP A 123 12.77 7.98 -1.82
CA ASP A 123 12.26 8.64 -0.61
C ASP A 123 11.25 9.75 -0.91
N GLU A 124 11.55 10.65 -1.86
CA GLU A 124 10.65 11.74 -2.24
C GLU A 124 9.37 11.23 -2.91
N LEU A 125 9.50 10.16 -3.70
CA LEU A 125 8.37 9.50 -4.34
C LEU A 125 7.44 8.89 -3.28
N ARG A 126 8.01 8.16 -2.31
CA ARG A 126 7.28 7.59 -1.18
C ARG A 126 6.58 8.69 -0.37
N HIS A 127 7.27 9.79 -0.09
CA HIS A 127 6.70 10.94 0.60
C HIS A 127 5.49 11.50 -0.14
N THR A 128 5.60 11.68 -1.46
CA THR A 128 4.51 12.21 -2.31
C THR A 128 3.26 11.34 -2.23
N PHE A 129 3.41 10.02 -2.31
CA PHE A 129 2.28 9.10 -2.25
C PHE A 129 1.66 9.02 -0.86
N LEU A 130 2.48 9.00 0.19
CA LEU A 130 1.99 9.05 1.57
C LEU A 130 1.22 10.34 1.85
N ALA A 131 1.66 11.48 1.30
CA ALA A 131 0.93 12.74 1.42
C ALA A 131 -0.44 12.69 0.72
N LYS A 132 -0.51 12.10 -0.49
CA LYS A 132 -1.78 11.87 -1.21
C LYS A 132 -2.71 10.93 -0.46
N ALA A 133 -2.17 9.83 0.07
CA ALA A 133 -2.90 8.85 0.86
C ALA A 133 -3.42 9.45 2.18
N ALA A 134 -2.61 10.27 2.86
CA ALA A 134 -3.03 11.00 4.05
C ALA A 134 -4.16 12.00 3.75
N LEU A 135 -4.09 12.70 2.61
CA LEU A 135 -5.16 13.58 2.15
C LEU A 135 -6.45 12.80 1.82
N ALA A 136 -6.36 11.68 1.11
CA ALA A 136 -7.51 10.81 0.85
C ALA A 136 -8.13 10.26 2.14
N GLY A 137 -7.29 9.87 3.11
CA GLY A 137 -7.70 9.42 4.44
C GLY A 137 -8.54 10.45 5.19
N GLN A 138 -8.26 11.75 5.01
CA GLN A 138 -9.08 12.80 5.61
C GLN A 138 -10.53 12.78 5.09
N ASP A 139 -10.78 12.49 3.80
CA ASP A 139 -12.16 12.30 3.30
C ASP A 139 -12.78 11.02 3.87
N ARG A 140 -12.01 9.92 3.98
CA ARG A 140 -12.53 8.64 4.53
C ARG A 140 -12.98 8.78 5.98
N VAL A 141 -12.21 9.50 6.79
CA VAL A 141 -12.53 9.72 8.21
C VAL A 141 -13.59 10.82 8.40
N ALA A 142 -13.51 11.92 7.65
CA ALA A 142 -14.43 13.05 7.84
C ALA A 142 -15.80 12.86 7.18
N ARG A 143 -15.91 12.07 6.09
CA ARG A 143 -17.18 11.91 5.37
C ARG A 143 -18.31 11.35 6.24
N PRO A 144 -18.11 10.26 7.01
CA PRO A 144 -19.17 9.78 7.91
C PRO A 144 -19.62 10.83 8.93
N LEU A 145 -18.71 11.69 9.40
CA LEU A 145 -19.04 12.79 10.31
C LEU A 145 -19.88 13.87 9.61
N VAL A 146 -19.53 14.22 8.37
CA VAL A 146 -20.34 15.12 7.53
C VAL A 146 -21.73 14.54 7.27
N ASP A 147 -21.80 13.25 6.95
CA ASP A 147 -23.07 12.55 6.68
C ASP A 147 -23.94 12.46 7.95
N ALA A 148 -23.32 12.42 9.13
CA ALA A 148 -23.99 12.54 10.43
C ALA A 148 -24.37 13.99 10.82
N GLY A 149 -24.08 14.98 9.97
CA GLY A 149 -24.50 16.37 10.14
C GLY A 149 -23.48 17.31 10.78
N ARG A 150 -22.20 16.89 10.94
CA ARG A 150 -21.16 17.78 11.49
C ARG A 150 -20.91 18.98 10.57
N SER A 151 -20.84 20.15 11.17
CA SER A 151 -20.61 21.41 10.46
C SER A 151 -19.12 21.62 10.10
N PRO A 152 -18.81 22.54 9.16
CA PRO A 152 -17.42 22.94 8.89
C PRO A 152 -16.67 23.46 10.12
N ASP A 153 -17.33 24.18 11.02
CA ASP A 153 -16.73 24.70 12.25
C ASP A 153 -16.36 23.57 13.23
N GLU A 154 -17.24 22.58 13.40
CA GLU A 154 -16.94 21.39 14.20
C GLU A 154 -15.77 20.59 13.60
N LEU A 155 -15.76 20.36 12.28
CA LEU A 155 -14.71 19.59 11.61
C LEU A 155 -13.33 20.25 11.65
N ALA A 156 -13.27 21.59 11.57
CA ALA A 156 -12.01 22.33 11.68
C ALA A 156 -11.46 22.31 13.12
N GLY A 157 -12.34 22.22 14.12
CA GLY A 157 -11.96 22.17 15.53
C GLY A 157 -11.62 20.76 16.04
N LEU A 158 -12.06 19.71 15.34
CA LEU A 158 -11.83 18.33 15.75
C LEU A 158 -10.35 17.95 15.69
N THR A 159 -9.91 17.25 16.72
CA THR A 159 -8.61 16.60 16.81
C THR A 159 -8.72 15.09 16.58
N LEU A 160 -7.60 14.45 16.25
CA LEU A 160 -7.57 13.00 16.06
C LEU A 160 -7.85 12.24 17.37
N GLY A 161 -7.49 12.80 18.53
CA GLY A 161 -7.71 12.19 19.84
C GLY A 161 -9.19 12.14 20.22
N GLU A 162 -9.96 13.15 19.83
CA GLU A 162 -11.41 13.20 20.07
C GLU A 162 -12.20 12.14 19.28
N LEU A 163 -11.60 11.56 18.24
CA LEU A 163 -12.21 10.46 17.49
C LEU A 163 -11.94 9.09 18.12
N ALA A 164 -10.91 8.96 18.98
CA ALA A 164 -10.56 7.69 19.61
C ALA A 164 -11.67 7.23 20.57
N GLY A 165 -12.01 5.94 20.53
CA GLY A 165 -13.10 5.35 21.29
C GLY A 165 -14.51 5.73 20.82
N THR A 166 -14.64 6.47 19.71
CA THR A 166 -15.94 6.77 19.06
C THR A 166 -16.21 5.83 17.90
N GLU A 167 -17.37 5.96 17.24
CA GLU A 167 -17.65 5.22 15.99
C GLU A 167 -16.67 5.58 14.85
N ALA A 168 -15.99 6.71 14.94
CA ALA A 168 -14.96 7.13 13.98
C ALA A 168 -13.58 6.48 14.25
N ASP A 169 -13.43 5.74 15.36
CA ASP A 169 -12.21 5.00 15.70
C ASP A 169 -12.08 3.73 14.85
N THR A 170 -11.76 3.95 13.59
CA THR A 170 -11.72 2.93 12.53
C THR A 170 -10.30 2.62 12.13
N GLU A 171 -10.12 1.54 11.36
CA GLU A 171 -8.83 1.23 10.75
C GLU A 171 -8.33 2.38 9.86
N GLU A 172 -9.22 3.12 9.20
CA GLU A 172 -8.85 4.29 8.40
C GLU A 172 -8.26 5.43 9.24
N LEU A 173 -8.75 5.66 10.46
CA LEU A 173 -8.15 6.61 11.39
C LEU A 173 -6.72 6.18 11.75
N THR A 174 -6.53 4.89 12.04
CA THR A 174 -5.21 4.31 12.34
C THR A 174 -4.26 4.44 11.14
N ARG A 175 -4.71 4.07 9.93
CA ARG A 175 -3.93 4.19 8.70
C ARG A 175 -3.56 5.65 8.41
N MET A 176 -4.49 6.58 8.55
CA MET A 176 -4.21 8.01 8.37
C MET A 176 -3.15 8.51 9.36
N ARG A 177 -3.24 8.14 10.65
CA ARG A 177 -2.21 8.49 11.65
C ARG A 177 -0.84 7.91 11.29
N THR A 178 -0.79 6.65 10.86
CA THR A 178 0.46 6.01 10.43
C THR A 178 1.07 6.73 9.23
N ARG A 179 0.29 6.99 8.17
CA ARG A 179 0.77 7.72 6.98
C ARG A 179 1.35 9.07 7.36
N ARG A 180 0.63 9.87 8.17
CA ARG A 180 1.10 11.17 8.65
C ARG A 180 2.43 11.05 9.41
N ARG A 181 2.52 10.11 10.36
CA ARG A 181 3.72 9.89 11.16
C ARG A 181 4.93 9.55 10.29
N THR A 182 4.75 8.70 9.28
CA THR A 182 5.83 8.29 8.37
C THR A 182 6.45 9.47 7.61
N ILE A 183 5.68 10.50 7.28
CA ILE A 183 6.17 11.71 6.59
C ILE A 183 6.30 12.94 7.51
N GLY A 184 6.31 12.74 8.84
CA GLY A 184 6.51 13.82 9.79
C GLY A 184 5.36 14.82 9.91
N LEU A 185 4.15 14.47 9.46
CA LEU A 185 2.95 15.29 9.65
C LEU A 185 2.31 15.07 11.03
N PRO A 186 1.56 16.05 11.57
CA PRO A 186 0.87 15.92 12.85
C PRO A 186 -0.09 14.72 12.90
N ALA A 187 0.18 13.78 13.81
CA ALA A 187 -0.56 12.51 13.96
C ALA A 187 -0.90 12.15 15.42
N GLY A 188 -0.54 13.01 16.37
CA GLY A 188 -0.84 12.87 17.80
C GLY A 188 -2.32 13.10 18.11
N ASP A 189 -2.70 12.92 19.37
CA ASP A 189 -4.10 13.11 19.81
C ASP A 189 -4.52 14.59 19.79
N ASP A 190 -3.56 15.50 19.91
CA ASP A 190 -3.72 16.94 19.77
C ASP A 190 -3.70 17.41 18.30
N ALA A 191 -3.39 16.53 17.35
CA ALA A 191 -3.30 16.91 15.95
C ALA A 191 -4.69 17.18 15.36
N PRO A 192 -4.86 18.21 14.51
CA PRO A 192 -6.12 18.46 13.82
C PRO A 192 -6.54 17.30 12.92
N LEU A 193 -7.85 17.05 12.86
CA LEU A 193 -8.45 16.11 11.91
C LEU A 193 -8.11 16.55 10.48
N LEU A 194 -8.27 17.84 10.17
CA LEU A 194 -8.05 18.38 8.84
C LEU A 194 -6.75 19.19 8.78
N ILE A 195 -5.80 18.72 7.96
CA ILE A 195 -4.51 19.38 7.72
C ILE A 195 -4.21 19.51 6.23
N HIS A 196 -3.48 20.56 5.88
CA HIS A 196 -2.84 20.73 4.58
C HIS A 196 -1.61 19.82 4.45
N SER A 197 -1.04 19.74 3.25
CA SER A 197 0.13 18.90 2.95
C SER A 197 1.41 19.34 3.68
N ASP A 198 1.45 20.58 4.17
CA ASP A 198 2.54 21.12 4.99
C ASP A 198 2.33 20.90 6.51
N GLY A 199 1.23 20.25 6.89
CA GLY A 199 0.88 19.97 8.28
C GLY A 199 0.11 21.08 8.98
N THR A 200 -0.15 22.21 8.33
CA THR A 200 -0.95 23.29 8.92
C THR A 200 -2.43 22.92 8.99
N ALA A 201 -3.12 23.38 10.04
CA ALA A 201 -4.55 23.12 10.23
C ALA A 201 -5.39 23.81 9.15
N VAL A 202 -6.45 23.12 8.71
CA VAL A 202 -7.45 23.68 7.77
C VAL A 202 -8.39 24.61 8.54
N THR A 203 -8.57 25.84 8.07
CA THR A 203 -9.52 26.78 8.70
C THR A 203 -10.97 26.45 8.36
N VAL A 204 -11.92 26.96 9.15
CA VAL A 204 -13.37 26.74 8.95
C VAL A 204 -13.82 27.05 7.52
N GLU A 205 -13.35 28.17 6.97
CA GLU A 205 -13.69 28.63 5.62
C GLU A 205 -13.11 27.73 4.52
N GLN A 206 -12.02 27.02 4.82
CA GLN A 206 -11.33 26.14 3.89
C GLN A 206 -11.91 24.72 3.85
N VAL A 207 -12.58 24.27 4.92
CA VAL A 207 -13.10 22.89 5.05
C VAL A 207 -13.89 22.42 3.82
N PRO A 208 -14.85 23.18 3.26
CA PRO A 208 -15.64 22.70 2.12
C PRO A 208 -14.79 22.41 0.87
N LEU A 209 -13.80 23.27 0.58
CA LEU A 209 -12.91 23.08 -0.56
C LEU A 209 -11.89 21.97 -0.29
N HIS A 210 -11.40 21.88 0.95
CA HIS A 210 -10.46 20.85 1.38
C HIS A 210 -11.07 19.45 1.24
N LEU A 211 -12.27 19.23 1.77
CA LEU A 211 -12.95 17.93 1.66
C LEU A 211 -13.28 17.56 0.21
N ARG A 212 -13.57 18.54 -0.66
CA ARG A 212 -13.73 18.28 -2.10
C ARG A 212 -12.43 17.79 -2.74
N ARG A 213 -11.29 18.38 -2.39
CA ARG A 213 -9.96 17.95 -2.88
C ARG A 213 -9.60 16.56 -2.33
N ALA A 214 -9.81 16.34 -1.03
CA ALA A 214 -9.60 15.05 -0.38
C ALA A 214 -10.44 13.94 -1.03
N ARG A 215 -11.72 14.21 -1.31
CA ARG A 215 -12.59 13.31 -2.05
C ARG A 215 -12.06 13.01 -3.46
N LEU A 216 -11.65 14.02 -4.22
CA LEU A 216 -11.11 13.80 -5.56
C LEU A 216 -9.86 12.92 -5.54
N GLN A 217 -8.96 13.16 -4.59
CA GLN A 217 -7.77 12.34 -4.40
C GLN A 217 -8.15 10.89 -4.07
N ARG A 218 -9.07 10.69 -3.13
CA ARG A 218 -9.57 9.36 -2.76
C ARG A 218 -10.20 8.61 -3.94
N VAL A 219 -11.11 9.26 -4.66
CA VAL A 219 -11.79 8.65 -5.82
C VAL A 219 -10.80 8.30 -6.92
N GLY A 220 -9.78 9.13 -7.16
CA GLY A 220 -8.71 8.82 -8.11
C GLY A 220 -7.94 7.56 -7.73
N ILE A 221 -7.53 7.47 -6.47
CA ILE A 221 -6.83 6.30 -5.90
C ILE A 221 -7.69 5.03 -6.07
N GLU A 222 -8.95 5.06 -5.64
CA GLU A 222 -9.87 3.92 -5.73
C GLU A 222 -10.13 3.49 -7.18
N THR A 223 -10.33 4.46 -8.09
CA THR A 223 -10.58 4.16 -9.51
C THR A 223 -9.37 3.50 -10.16
N ASN A 224 -8.16 3.98 -9.86
CA ASN A 224 -6.93 3.36 -10.35
C ASN A 224 -6.78 1.94 -9.78
N GLY A 225 -7.16 1.73 -8.51
CA GLY A 225 -7.13 0.41 -7.87
C GLY A 225 -8.02 -0.60 -8.59
N GLU A 226 -9.29 -0.25 -8.80
CA GLU A 226 -10.24 -1.08 -9.54
C GLU A 226 -9.79 -1.35 -10.99
N TYR A 227 -9.19 -0.36 -11.64
CA TYR A 227 -8.64 -0.52 -12.98
C TYR A 227 -7.46 -1.51 -12.99
N CYS A 228 -6.53 -1.39 -12.05
CA CYS A 228 -5.40 -2.31 -11.89
C CYS A 228 -5.86 -3.75 -11.60
N LYS A 229 -6.83 -3.95 -10.70
CA LYS A 229 -7.43 -5.28 -10.44
C LYS A 229 -8.04 -5.87 -11.72
N GLY A 230 -8.78 -5.06 -12.47
CA GLY A 230 -9.37 -5.45 -13.75
C GLY A 230 -8.34 -5.89 -14.79
N LEU A 231 -7.26 -5.12 -14.95
CA LEU A 231 -6.15 -5.45 -15.86
C LEU A 231 -5.41 -6.73 -15.46
N LEU A 232 -5.12 -6.89 -14.17
CA LEU A 232 -4.48 -8.10 -13.62
C LEU A 232 -5.29 -9.35 -13.95
N LYS A 233 -6.61 -9.26 -13.73
CA LYS A 233 -7.56 -10.34 -14.02
C LYS A 233 -7.53 -10.72 -15.50
N ILE A 234 -7.63 -9.74 -16.39
CA ILE A 234 -7.57 -9.97 -17.84
C ILE A 234 -6.25 -10.64 -18.23
N ARG A 235 -5.13 -10.18 -17.67
CA ARG A 235 -3.80 -10.68 -17.98
C ARG A 235 -3.60 -12.14 -17.59
N TYR A 236 -4.03 -12.56 -16.39
CA TYR A 236 -3.68 -13.88 -15.84
C TYR A 236 -4.83 -14.89 -15.72
N GLU A 237 -6.10 -14.46 -15.79
CA GLU A 237 -7.22 -15.41 -15.80
C GLU A 237 -7.53 -15.94 -17.20
N THR A 238 -7.38 -15.11 -18.23
CA THR A 238 -7.60 -15.50 -19.63
C THR A 238 -6.58 -16.57 -20.10
N GLY A 239 -5.39 -16.60 -19.51
CA GLY A 239 -4.38 -17.62 -19.79
C GLY A 239 -4.67 -19.00 -19.16
N ARG A 240 -5.38 -19.04 -18.02
CA ARG A 240 -5.73 -20.31 -17.34
C ARG A 240 -6.82 -21.09 -18.09
N THR A 241 -7.82 -20.41 -18.65
CA THR A 241 -8.92 -21.04 -19.39
C THR A 241 -8.45 -21.68 -20.70
N ALA A 242 -7.47 -21.09 -21.39
CA ALA A 242 -6.88 -21.66 -22.60
C ALA A 242 -6.07 -22.95 -22.33
N ALA A 243 -5.36 -23.03 -21.19
CA ALA A 243 -4.57 -24.22 -20.82
C ALA A 243 -5.43 -25.42 -20.39
N THR A 244 -6.66 -25.19 -19.89
CA THR A 244 -7.61 -26.25 -19.51
C THR A 244 -8.48 -26.76 -20.66
N ALA A 245 -8.66 -25.98 -21.73
CA ALA A 245 -9.48 -26.38 -22.89
C ALA A 245 -8.71 -27.23 -23.93
N GLY A 246 -7.40 -27.43 -23.73
CA GLY A 246 -6.51 -28.20 -24.61
C GLY A 246 -6.09 -29.57 -24.07
N ARG A 247 -6.84 -30.17 -23.13
CA ARG A 247 -6.63 -31.55 -22.65
C ARG A 247 -7.83 -32.43 -22.94
#